data_AF-A0A4S4CW04-F1
#
_entry.id   AF-A0A4S4CW04-F1
#
_cell.length_a   1.000
_cell.length_b   1.000
_cell.length_c   1.000
_cell.angle_alpha   90.00
_cell.angle_beta   90.00
_cell.angle_gamma   90.00
#
_symmetry.space_group_name_H-M   'P 1'
#
loop_
_entity.id
_entity.type
_entity.pdbx_description
1 polymer ?
#
loop_
_entity_poly.entity_id
_entity_poly.type
_entity_poly.pdbx_seq_one_letter_code
_entity_poly.pdbx_strand_id
1 'polypeptide(L)'
;MAGTSRDNNNHLFVDDFYFSALFDDDEIFPISDEKYAEELQLQEALVPSSSRKRIQTLETEHQDTVKPRKSNESSLVFCKICMDAKPKSAMFENNTCTHLFCSDCIAKHVAVKIQENIWMVKCPELNCEGVFQPEACRSIIPKLVFDRWENALCDSVILASQKFYCPFKDCSAVLVDDGGEVVTVSECPNCRRLFCAQCNVSWHDGMECVEFQGLSKGERESEDLMAMELAKKKKWRRCPNCKFYVEKDEGCVDFISAIDVDQNGQSHIMDAIDGRYLL
;
A
#
# COMPACT_ATOMS: atom_id res chain seq x y z
N MET A 1 -20.32 49.04 -15.35
CA MET A 1 -20.57 49.81 -14.11
C MET A 1 -21.30 48.91 -13.13
N ALA A 2 -20.72 48.74 -11.93
CA ALA A 2 -21.25 48.14 -10.68
C ALA A 2 -21.80 46.70 -10.79
N GLY A 3 -21.26 45.68 -10.09
CA GLY A 3 -21.03 45.59 -8.64
C GLY A 3 -22.27 44.88 -8.03
N THR A 4 -22.18 43.69 -7.44
CA THR A 4 -21.66 43.48 -6.09
C THR A 4 -21.14 42.04 -5.85
N SER A 5 -20.00 41.99 -5.17
CA SER A 5 -19.37 40.84 -4.51
C SER A 5 -20.24 40.25 -3.39
N ARG A 6 -20.12 38.94 -3.16
CA ARG A 6 -20.41 38.33 -1.85
C ARG A 6 -19.39 37.23 -1.58
N ASP A 7 -18.33 37.63 -0.90
CA ASP A 7 -17.35 36.78 -0.27
C ASP A 7 -18.03 35.84 0.71
N ASN A 8 -17.78 34.54 0.58
CA ASN A 8 -17.96 33.58 1.66
C ASN A 8 -16.61 32.90 1.89
N ASN A 9 -15.85 33.51 2.80
CA ASN A 9 -14.71 32.89 3.47
C ASN A 9 -15.19 31.61 4.16
N ASN A 10 -14.98 30.46 3.51
CA ASN A 10 -15.02 29.17 4.18
C ASN A 10 -13.62 28.92 4.75
N HIS A 11 -13.33 29.57 5.88
CA HIS A 11 -12.12 29.34 6.65
C HIS A 11 -12.22 27.92 7.24
N LEU A 12 -11.72 26.95 6.47
CA LEU A 12 -11.50 25.58 6.93
C LEU A 12 -10.61 25.64 8.16
N PHE A 13 -11.23 25.47 9.33
CA PHE A 13 -10.51 25.25 10.58
C PHE A 13 -9.97 23.82 10.50
N VAL A 14 -8.80 23.69 9.88
CA VAL A 14 -8.05 22.44 9.88
C VAL A 14 -7.49 22.33 11.28
N ASP A 15 -8.01 21.40 12.09
CA ASP A 15 -7.49 21.15 13.43
C ASP A 15 -5.99 20.87 13.35
N ASP A 16 -5.20 21.46 14.25
CA ASP A 16 -3.73 21.32 14.35
C ASP A 16 -3.27 19.85 14.43
N PHE A 17 -4.16 18.93 14.82
CA PHE A 17 -3.90 17.49 14.81
C PHE A 17 -3.63 16.93 13.40
N TYR A 18 -4.18 17.56 12.35
CA TYR A 18 -3.96 17.15 10.95
C TYR A 18 -2.61 17.63 10.41
N PHE A 19 -2.08 18.75 10.93
CA PHE A 19 -0.82 19.31 10.46
C PHE A 19 0.41 18.66 11.12
N SER A 20 0.28 18.15 12.34
CA SER A 20 1.33 17.35 12.99
C SER A 20 1.67 16.06 12.25
N ALA A 21 0.82 15.59 11.34
CA ALA A 21 1.07 14.40 10.53
C ALA A 21 1.97 14.63 9.29
N LEU A 22 2.49 15.85 9.09
CA LEU A 22 3.29 16.21 7.89
C LEU A 22 4.77 16.50 8.16
N PHE A 23 5.22 16.53 9.42
CA PHE A 23 6.63 16.76 9.75
C PHE A 23 7.02 16.01 11.03
N ASP A 24 7.11 14.69 10.94
CA ASP A 24 7.87 13.88 11.89
C ASP A 24 9.15 13.38 11.17
N ASP A 25 10.08 14.31 10.92
CA ASP A 25 11.49 13.96 10.76
C ASP A 25 12.16 14.18 12.12
N ASP A 26 12.46 13.06 12.78
CA ASP A 26 13.53 12.82 13.76
C ASP A 26 14.00 14.00 14.65
N GLU A 27 13.42 14.19 15.84
CA GLU A 27 14.19 14.59 17.04
C GLU A 27 13.61 13.95 18.32
N ILE A 28 14.19 12.80 18.70
CA ILE A 28 14.00 12.20 20.03
C ILE A 28 14.76 13.07 21.05
N PHE A 29 14.06 13.98 21.72
CA PHE A 29 14.62 14.67 22.87
C PHE A 29 14.48 13.80 24.13
N PRO A 30 15.58 13.55 24.89
CA PRO A 30 15.49 12.86 26.16
C PRO A 30 14.85 13.80 27.19
N ILE A 31 13.77 13.32 27.83
CA ILE A 31 13.06 14.06 28.87
C ILE A 31 13.99 14.17 30.09
N SER A 32 14.43 15.39 30.42
CA SER A 32 15.15 15.70 31.66
C SER A 32 14.17 15.74 32.85
N ASP A 33 14.61 15.18 33.99
CA ASP A 33 13.88 15.09 35.25
C ASP A 33 13.43 16.45 35.83
N GLU A 34 14.00 17.56 35.35
CA GLU A 34 13.63 18.92 35.79
C GLU A 34 12.23 19.36 35.32
N LYS A 35 11.76 18.92 34.14
CA LYS A 35 10.41 19.27 33.66
C LYS A 35 9.31 18.54 34.41
N TYR A 36 9.60 17.34 34.90
CA TYR A 36 8.64 16.54 35.67
C TYR A 36 8.43 17.11 37.08
N ALA A 37 9.47 17.72 37.66
CA ALA A 37 9.39 18.38 38.96
C ALA A 37 8.52 19.65 38.93
N GLU A 38 8.50 20.39 37.83
CA GLU A 38 7.66 21.59 37.65
C GLU A 38 6.16 21.24 37.52
N GLU A 39 5.83 20.12 36.88
CA GLU A 39 4.44 19.63 36.74
C GLU A 39 3.83 19.20 38.09
N LEU A 40 4.65 18.63 38.99
CA LEU A 40 4.22 18.28 40.35
C LEU A 40 3.93 19.51 41.22
N GLN A 41 4.66 20.61 41.04
CA GLN A 41 4.44 21.86 41.79
C GLN A 41 3.17 22.62 41.34
N LEU A 42 2.69 22.37 40.11
CA LEU A 42 1.46 22.97 39.58
C LEU A 42 0.17 22.29 40.07
N GLN A 43 0.22 21.01 40.43
CA GLN A 43 -0.95 20.28 40.95
C GLN A 43 -1.29 20.60 42.41
N GLU A 44 -0.33 21.08 43.20
CA GLU A 44 -0.56 21.46 44.60
C GLU A 44 -1.25 22.82 44.78
N ALA A 45 -1.27 23.66 43.74
CA ALA A 45 -1.82 25.02 43.80
C ALA A 45 -3.34 25.13 43.53
N LEU A 46 -4.06 24.02 43.29
CA LEU A 46 -5.48 24.02 42.88
C LEU A 46 -6.45 23.30 43.83
N VAL A 47 -6.19 23.33 45.15
CA VAL A 47 -7.21 23.00 46.15
C VAL A 47 -7.75 24.26 46.84
N PRO A 48 -8.94 24.78 46.44
CA PRO A 48 -9.66 25.70 47.30
C PRO A 48 -10.43 24.90 48.36
N SER A 49 -10.10 25.18 49.62
CA SER A 49 -11.00 24.96 50.75
C SER A 49 -12.25 25.84 50.58
N SER A 50 -13.45 25.26 50.62
CA SER A 50 -14.68 26.05 50.83
C SER A 50 -15.78 25.24 51.52
N SER A 51 -15.88 25.52 52.82
CA SER A 51 -17.08 25.84 53.59
C SER A 51 -18.41 25.22 53.16
N ARG A 52 -18.89 24.33 54.04
CA ARG A 52 -20.29 23.89 54.17
C ARG A 52 -21.23 25.10 54.18
N LYS A 53 -22.15 25.19 53.22
CA LYS A 53 -23.42 25.89 53.40
C LYS A 53 -24.58 24.93 53.11
N ARG A 54 -25.36 24.76 54.16
CA ARG A 54 -26.61 24.00 54.29
C ARG A 54 -27.70 24.77 53.54
N ILE A 55 -28.44 24.13 52.63
CA ILE A 55 -29.70 24.66 52.10
C ILE A 55 -30.78 23.59 52.32
N GLN A 56 -31.82 24.01 53.03
CA GLN A 56 -33.04 23.29 53.35
C GLN A 56 -33.97 23.20 52.13
N THR A 57 -34.71 22.10 52.12
CA THR A 57 -35.92 21.82 51.34
C THR A 57 -36.92 22.97 51.30
N LEU A 58 -37.48 23.24 50.12
CA LEU A 58 -38.84 23.76 49.95
C LEU A 58 -39.45 23.14 48.69
N GLU A 59 -40.42 22.24 48.91
CA GLU A 59 -41.42 21.86 47.93
C GLU A 59 -42.30 23.08 47.65
N THR A 60 -42.58 23.38 46.39
CA THR A 60 -43.66 24.29 46.03
C THR A 60 -44.31 23.80 44.76
N GLU A 61 -45.55 23.35 44.91
CA GLU A 61 -46.49 23.10 43.84
C GLU A 61 -46.79 24.44 43.13
N HIS A 62 -46.55 24.51 41.82
CA HIS A 62 -47.24 25.48 40.99
C HIS A 62 -47.54 24.86 39.62
N GLN A 63 -48.84 24.65 39.42
CA GLN A 63 -49.44 24.40 38.11
C GLN A 63 -49.37 25.72 37.34
N ASP A 64 -48.57 25.76 36.27
CA ASP A 64 -48.77 26.74 35.21
C ASP A 64 -48.82 26.03 33.86
N THR A 65 -50.02 26.07 33.30
CA THR A 65 -50.37 25.56 31.98
C THR A 65 -49.65 26.36 30.90
N VAL A 66 -48.55 25.81 30.35
CA VAL A 66 -47.96 26.30 29.10
C VAL A 66 -48.36 25.37 27.96
N LYS A 67 -49.10 25.93 27.00
CA LYS A 67 -49.53 25.26 25.75
C LYS A 67 -48.34 24.64 25.01
N PRO A 68 -48.47 23.44 24.39
CA PRO A 68 -47.37 22.84 23.65
C PRO A 68 -47.19 23.62 22.34
N ARG A 69 -46.07 24.33 22.22
CA ARG A 69 -45.55 24.70 20.90
C ARG A 69 -44.92 23.45 20.32
N LYS A 70 -45.48 22.96 19.21
CA LYS A 70 -44.93 21.87 18.41
C LYS A 70 -43.54 22.27 17.88
N SER A 71 -42.49 21.98 18.64
CA SER A 71 -41.17 21.74 18.08
C SER A 71 -41.07 20.26 17.78
N ASN A 72 -40.66 19.89 16.58
CA ASN A 72 -40.17 18.54 16.31
C ASN A 72 -39.03 18.27 17.31
N GLU A 73 -39.34 17.65 18.44
CA GLU A 73 -38.34 17.03 19.28
C GLU A 73 -37.78 15.86 18.49
N SER A 74 -36.79 16.14 17.65
CA SER A 74 -35.92 15.12 17.11
C SER A 74 -35.33 14.39 18.30
N SER A 75 -35.80 13.16 18.56
CA SER A 75 -35.33 12.34 19.67
C SER A 75 -33.80 12.26 19.61
N LEU A 76 -33.14 12.85 20.61
CA LEU A 76 -31.69 12.82 20.72
C LEU A 76 -31.26 11.41 21.10
N VAL A 77 -30.11 11.00 20.59
CA VAL A 77 -29.50 9.68 20.82
C VAL A 77 -28.11 9.88 21.41
N PHE A 78 -27.76 9.08 22.40
CA PHE A 78 -26.44 9.17 23.04
C PHE A 78 -25.39 8.36 22.28
N CYS A 79 -24.25 8.99 22.00
CA CYS A 79 -23.06 8.32 21.47
C CYS A 79 -22.30 7.62 22.60
N LYS A 80 -22.02 6.32 22.46
CA LYS A 80 -21.28 5.56 23.49
C LYS A 80 -19.78 5.86 23.60
N ILE A 81 -19.19 6.59 22.65
CA ILE A 81 -17.77 6.95 22.67
C ILE A 81 -17.56 8.30 23.35
N CYS A 82 -18.22 9.36 22.86
CA CYS A 82 -18.06 10.70 23.43
C CYS A 82 -19.08 11.03 24.53
N MET A 83 -20.07 10.16 24.77
CA MET A 83 -21.14 10.33 25.76
C MET A 83 -22.08 11.54 25.52
N ASP A 84 -22.01 12.16 24.35
CA ASP A 84 -22.88 13.29 23.98
C ASP A 84 -24.22 12.84 23.42
N ALA A 85 -25.26 13.64 23.67
CA ALA A 85 -26.54 13.57 22.98
C ALA A 85 -26.42 14.22 21.58
N LYS A 86 -26.74 13.46 20.53
CA LYS A 86 -26.70 13.92 19.13
C LYS A 86 -28.07 13.71 18.47
N PRO A 87 -28.45 14.54 17.48
CA PRO A 87 -29.61 14.25 16.66
C PRO A 87 -29.38 12.97 15.86
N LYS A 88 -30.47 12.26 15.53
CA LYS A 88 -30.39 11.02 14.73
C LYS A 88 -29.60 11.18 13.41
N SER A 89 -29.67 12.35 12.79
CA SER A 89 -28.93 12.67 11.55
C SER A 89 -27.41 12.73 11.70
N ALA A 90 -26.91 12.89 12.93
CA ALA A 90 -25.48 12.89 13.26
C ALA A 90 -25.01 11.53 13.82
N MET A 91 -25.91 10.56 13.92
CA MET A 91 -25.58 9.19 14.29
C MET A 91 -25.16 8.42 13.05
N PHE A 92 -24.14 7.58 13.20
CA PHE A 92 -23.72 6.67 12.15
C PHE A 92 -24.66 5.46 12.10
N GLU A 93 -25.16 5.15 10.90
CA GLU A 93 -25.98 3.97 10.66
C GLU A 93 -25.08 2.81 10.19
N ASN A 94 -24.94 1.79 11.04
CA ASN A 94 -24.24 0.57 10.68
C ASN A 94 -25.24 -0.56 10.37
N ASN A 95 -24.98 -1.31 9.32
CA ASN A 95 -25.80 -2.46 8.91
C ASN A 95 -25.39 -3.76 9.59
N THR A 96 -24.22 -3.82 10.25
CA THR A 96 -23.69 -5.06 10.84
C THR A 96 -23.99 -5.23 12.33
N CYS A 97 -24.39 -4.17 13.04
CA CYS A 97 -24.81 -4.24 14.44
C CYS A 97 -25.69 -3.03 14.82
N THR A 98 -26.35 -3.09 15.99
CA THR A 98 -27.25 -2.04 16.49
C THR A 98 -26.58 -1.00 17.41
N HIS A 99 -25.26 -1.03 17.54
CA HIS A 99 -24.53 -0.11 18.42
C HIS A 99 -24.48 1.31 17.85
N LEU A 100 -24.67 2.29 18.73
CA LEU A 100 -24.93 3.68 18.35
C LEU A 100 -23.74 4.58 18.70
N PHE A 101 -23.18 5.20 17.65
CA PHE A 101 -22.05 6.11 17.72
C PHE A 101 -22.32 7.30 16.80
N CYS A 102 -21.83 8.49 17.15
CA CYS A 102 -21.90 9.62 16.23
C CYS A 102 -20.91 9.45 15.08
N SER A 103 -21.23 10.07 13.94
CA SER A 103 -20.40 10.03 12.73
C SER A 103 -18.96 10.50 13.00
N ASP A 104 -18.76 11.53 13.82
CA ASP A 104 -17.43 12.05 14.15
C ASP A 104 -16.57 11.02 14.90
N CYS A 105 -17.16 10.30 15.85
CA CYS A 105 -16.46 9.25 16.61
C CYS A 105 -16.10 8.06 15.72
N ILE A 106 -17.01 7.66 14.82
CA ILE A 106 -16.70 6.60 13.85
C ILE A 106 -15.62 7.04 12.88
N ALA A 107 -15.67 8.27 12.37
CA ALA A 107 -14.67 8.79 11.46
C ALA A 107 -13.27 8.78 12.09
N LYS A 108 -13.15 9.22 13.35
CA LYS A 108 -11.90 9.17 14.11
C LYS A 108 -11.44 7.74 14.37
N HIS A 109 -12.34 6.86 14.80
CA HIS A 109 -12.03 5.44 15.04
C HIS A 109 -11.49 4.77 13.77
N VAL A 110 -12.17 4.95 12.64
CA VAL A 110 -11.72 4.45 11.34
C VAL A 110 -10.34 5.02 11.01
N ALA A 111 -10.15 6.33 11.09
CA ALA A 111 -8.88 6.97 10.76
C ALA A 111 -7.71 6.40 11.58
N VAL A 112 -7.89 6.24 12.90
CA VAL A 112 -6.88 5.62 13.78
C VAL A 112 -6.60 4.18 13.37
N LYS A 113 -7.62 3.36 13.10
CA LYS A 113 -7.43 1.96 12.72
C LYS A 113 -6.68 1.81 11.40
N ILE A 114 -6.98 2.66 10.42
CA ILE A 114 -6.26 2.66 9.14
C ILE A 114 -4.83 3.17 9.30
N GLN A 115 -4.59 4.14 10.19
CA GLN A 115 -3.25 4.59 10.53
C GLN A 115 -2.41 3.47 11.17
N GLU A 116 -3.02 2.66 12.03
CA GLU A 116 -2.45 1.45 12.65
C GLU A 116 -2.28 0.26 11.67
N ASN A 117 -2.57 0.46 10.37
CA ASN A 117 -2.60 -0.57 9.33
C ASN A 117 -3.58 -1.73 9.62
N ILE A 118 -4.68 -1.44 10.32
CA ILE A 118 -5.77 -2.38 10.56
C ILE A 118 -6.90 -2.07 9.58
N TRP A 119 -6.95 -2.80 8.46
CA TRP A 119 -7.97 -2.61 7.42
C TRP A 119 -9.31 -3.30 7.73
N MET A 120 -9.32 -4.30 8.63
CA MET A 120 -10.57 -4.92 9.11
C MET A 120 -11.10 -4.15 10.33
N VAL A 121 -11.74 -3.00 10.07
CA VAL A 121 -12.21 -2.10 11.13
C VAL A 121 -13.48 -2.64 11.78
N LYS A 122 -13.35 -3.17 12.99
CA LYS A 122 -14.48 -3.65 13.80
C LYS A 122 -15.23 -2.52 14.50
N CYS A 123 -16.47 -2.82 14.88
CA CYS A 123 -17.30 -2.02 15.77
C CYS A 123 -16.53 -1.73 17.08
N PRO A 124 -16.57 -0.49 17.59
CA PRO A 124 -15.92 -0.13 18.85
C PRO A 124 -16.49 -0.83 20.09
N GLU A 125 -17.70 -1.42 20.00
CA GLU A 125 -18.32 -2.12 21.13
C GLU A 125 -17.57 -3.42 21.46
N LEU A 126 -17.35 -3.67 22.75
CA LEU A 126 -16.74 -4.88 23.26
C LEU A 126 -17.54 -6.13 22.83
N ASN A 127 -16.82 -7.15 22.35
CA ASN A 127 -17.39 -8.43 21.88
C ASN A 127 -18.37 -8.30 20.71
N CYS A 128 -18.34 -7.19 19.96
CA CYS A 128 -19.09 -7.05 18.73
C CYS A 128 -18.24 -7.47 17.52
N GLU A 129 -18.74 -8.42 16.74
CA GLU A 129 -18.11 -8.85 15.48
C GLU A 129 -18.56 -8.04 14.26
N GLY A 130 -19.31 -6.94 14.47
CA GLY A 130 -19.68 -6.04 13.39
C GLY A 130 -18.44 -5.41 12.76
N VAL A 131 -18.37 -5.40 11.44
CA VAL A 131 -17.28 -4.77 10.67
C VAL A 131 -17.85 -3.60 9.87
N PHE A 132 -17.09 -2.52 9.75
CA PHE A 132 -17.43 -1.38 8.91
C PHE A 132 -16.91 -1.59 7.48
N GLN A 133 -17.75 -1.27 6.50
CA GLN A 133 -17.36 -1.24 5.10
C GLN A 133 -16.94 0.19 4.71
N PRO A 134 -15.89 0.36 3.87
CA PRO A 134 -15.45 1.69 3.42
C PRO A 134 -16.59 2.54 2.85
N GLU A 135 -17.47 1.93 2.05
CA GLU A 135 -18.57 2.61 1.37
C GLU A 135 -19.55 3.25 2.36
N ALA A 136 -19.80 2.60 3.49
CA ALA A 136 -20.67 3.13 4.54
C ALA A 136 -20.04 4.35 5.23
N CYS A 137 -18.71 4.41 5.31
CA CYS A 137 -17.97 5.49 5.95
C CYS A 137 -17.58 6.63 4.98
N ARG A 138 -17.81 6.47 3.68
CA ARG A 138 -17.33 7.39 2.63
C ARG A 138 -17.74 8.85 2.84
N SER A 139 -18.93 9.09 3.38
CA SER A 139 -19.44 10.46 3.62
C SER A 139 -18.91 11.12 4.89
N ILE A 140 -18.30 10.35 5.79
CA ILE A 140 -17.88 10.82 7.11
C ILE A 140 -16.35 10.84 7.29
N ILE A 141 -15.59 10.14 6.44
CA ILE A 141 -14.12 10.12 6.50
C ILE A 141 -13.47 10.97 5.41
N PRO A 142 -12.27 11.53 5.66
CA PRO A 142 -11.50 12.22 4.63
C PRO A 142 -11.14 11.30 3.46
N LYS A 143 -11.10 11.87 2.26
CA LYS A 143 -10.75 11.13 1.03
C LYS A 143 -9.42 10.35 1.15
N LEU A 144 -8.40 10.97 1.74
CA LEU A 144 -7.10 10.32 1.94
C LEU A 144 -7.18 9.05 2.80
N VAL A 145 -8.00 9.06 3.86
CA VAL A 145 -8.23 7.90 4.73
C VAL A 145 -9.00 6.82 3.97
N PHE A 146 -10.02 7.22 3.21
CA PHE A 146 -10.79 6.31 2.35
C PHE A 146 -9.90 5.61 1.31
N ASP A 147 -9.11 6.37 0.54
CA ASP A 147 -8.22 5.83 -0.49
C ASP A 147 -7.18 4.87 0.13
N ARG A 148 -6.61 5.22 1.30
CA ARG A 148 -5.69 4.33 2.03
C ARG A 148 -6.38 3.04 2.49
N TRP A 149 -7.61 3.13 2.96
CA TRP A 149 -8.38 1.96 3.39
C TRP A 149 -8.70 1.03 2.22
N GLU A 150 -9.20 1.56 1.10
CA GLU A 150 -9.47 0.76 -0.10
C GLU A 150 -8.20 0.09 -0.63
N ASN A 151 -7.09 0.83 -0.72
CA ASN A 151 -5.81 0.26 -1.16
C ASN A 151 -5.35 -0.89 -0.24
N ALA A 152 -5.46 -0.70 1.08
CA ALA A 152 -5.10 -1.75 2.05
C ALA A 152 -6.01 -2.98 1.92
N LEU A 153 -7.29 -2.81 1.63
CA LEU A 153 -8.20 -3.92 1.36
C LEU A 153 -7.83 -4.65 0.07
N CYS A 154 -7.56 -3.94 -1.03
CA CYS A 154 -7.08 -4.52 -2.27
C CYS A 154 -5.78 -5.30 -2.05
N ASP A 155 -4.83 -4.71 -1.31
CA ASP A 155 -3.57 -5.36 -0.98
C ASP A 155 -3.74 -6.60 -0.10
N SER A 156 -4.73 -6.60 0.80
CA SER A 156 -5.01 -7.73 1.70
C SER A 156 -5.56 -8.97 0.99
N VAL A 157 -6.23 -8.77 -0.17
CA VAL A 157 -6.76 -9.88 -0.98
C VAL A 157 -5.64 -10.56 -1.79
N ILE A 158 -4.61 -9.81 -2.15
CA ILE A 158 -3.50 -10.32 -2.96
C ILE A 158 -2.41 -10.86 -2.05
N LEU A 159 -2.21 -12.17 -2.05
CA LEU A 159 -1.17 -12.81 -1.25
C LEU A 159 0.21 -12.32 -1.71
N ALA A 160 1.15 -12.18 -0.77
CA ALA A 160 2.53 -11.82 -1.10
C ALA A 160 3.17 -12.81 -2.10
N SER A 161 2.77 -14.08 -2.06
CA SER A 161 3.21 -15.12 -3.01
C SER A 161 2.68 -14.94 -4.43
N GLN A 162 1.61 -14.16 -4.62
CA GLN A 162 1.04 -13.84 -5.93
C GLN A 162 1.67 -12.59 -6.54
N LYS A 163 2.36 -11.76 -5.75
CA LYS A 163 3.01 -10.55 -6.23
C LYS A 163 4.42 -10.87 -6.69
N PHE A 164 4.76 -10.45 -7.90
CA PHE A 164 6.13 -10.50 -8.41
C PHE A 164 6.44 -9.22 -9.20
N TYR A 165 7.71 -9.03 -9.55
CA TYR A 165 8.15 -7.83 -10.25
C TYR A 165 8.49 -8.16 -11.70
N CYS A 166 8.20 -7.21 -12.58
CA CYS A 166 8.71 -7.23 -13.94
C CYS A 166 10.23 -7.44 -13.95
N PRO A 167 10.77 -8.41 -14.71
CA PRO A 167 12.18 -8.77 -14.65
C PRO A 167 13.12 -7.72 -15.26
N PHE A 168 12.56 -6.77 -16.03
CA PHE A 168 13.33 -5.69 -16.63
C PHE A 168 13.59 -4.59 -15.59
N LYS A 169 14.88 -4.34 -15.28
CA LYS A 169 15.32 -3.40 -14.23
C LYS A 169 14.91 -1.95 -14.48
N ASP A 170 14.71 -1.58 -15.73
CA ASP A 170 14.20 -0.25 -16.14
C ASP A 170 12.68 -0.11 -15.99
N CYS A 171 11.97 -1.20 -15.66
CA CYS A 171 10.52 -1.23 -15.47
C CYS A 171 10.14 -1.53 -14.02
N SER A 172 10.50 -2.73 -13.52
CA SER A 172 10.19 -3.23 -12.17
C SER A 172 8.74 -3.01 -11.70
N ALA A 173 7.78 -2.97 -12.62
CA ALA A 173 6.36 -2.89 -12.29
C ALA A 173 5.91 -4.12 -11.48
N VAL A 174 5.04 -3.92 -10.49
CA VAL A 174 4.42 -5.02 -9.73
C VAL A 174 3.38 -5.72 -10.60
N LEU A 175 3.47 -7.05 -10.67
CA LEU A 175 2.57 -7.94 -11.39
C LEU A 175 1.95 -8.92 -10.41
N VAL A 176 0.75 -9.41 -10.73
CA VAL A 176 -0.02 -10.33 -9.89
C VAL A 176 -0.31 -11.60 -10.68
N ASP A 177 0.06 -12.74 -10.11
CA ASP A 177 -0.35 -14.08 -10.56
C ASP A 177 -1.74 -14.38 -10.00
N ASP A 178 -2.71 -14.56 -10.89
CA ASP A 178 -4.10 -14.86 -10.53
C ASP A 178 -4.30 -16.33 -10.12
N GLY A 179 -3.25 -17.17 -10.18
CA GLY A 179 -3.29 -18.58 -9.80
C GLY A 179 -4.14 -19.43 -10.73
N GLY A 180 -4.36 -18.95 -11.95
CA GLY A 180 -5.08 -19.67 -13.01
C GLY A 180 -4.25 -20.79 -13.62
N GLU A 181 -4.26 -20.87 -14.95
CA GLU A 181 -3.42 -21.82 -15.68
C GLU A 181 -1.95 -21.45 -15.55
N VAL A 182 -1.07 -22.45 -15.63
CA VAL A 182 0.38 -22.21 -15.63
C VAL A 182 0.74 -21.46 -16.91
N VAL A 183 0.94 -20.15 -16.79
CA VAL A 183 1.39 -19.29 -17.88
C VAL A 183 2.91 -19.33 -17.93
N THR A 184 3.48 -19.77 -19.05
CA THR A 184 4.93 -19.71 -19.27
C THR A 184 5.35 -18.36 -19.84
N VAL A 185 4.62 -17.86 -20.83
CA VAL A 185 4.94 -16.60 -21.55
C VAL A 185 3.93 -15.54 -21.19
N SER A 186 4.39 -14.37 -20.75
CA SER A 186 3.51 -13.24 -20.47
C SER A 186 4.12 -11.93 -20.96
N GLU A 187 3.26 -10.96 -21.23
CA GLU A 187 3.64 -9.59 -21.63
C GLU A 187 3.45 -8.66 -20.44
N CYS A 188 4.48 -7.86 -20.13
CA CYS A 188 4.34 -6.86 -19.09
C CYS A 188 3.36 -5.75 -19.54
N PRO A 189 2.29 -5.44 -18.79
CA PRO A 189 1.33 -4.40 -19.16
C PRO A 189 1.94 -2.99 -19.16
N ASN A 190 3.04 -2.77 -18.39
CA ASN A 190 3.71 -1.48 -18.29
C ASN A 190 4.72 -1.25 -19.43
N CYS A 191 5.68 -2.16 -19.61
CA CYS A 191 6.75 -2.00 -20.61
C CYS A 191 6.53 -2.77 -21.92
N ARG A 192 5.46 -3.57 -22.03
CA ARG A 192 5.07 -4.35 -23.22
C ARG A 192 6.09 -5.39 -23.69
N ARG A 193 7.08 -5.73 -22.85
CA ARG A 193 8.10 -6.74 -23.15
C ARG A 193 7.64 -8.12 -22.66
N LEU A 194 7.98 -9.13 -23.44
CA LEU A 194 7.70 -10.54 -23.11
C LEU A 194 8.69 -11.07 -22.09
N PHE A 195 8.20 -11.86 -21.16
CA PHE A 195 9.00 -12.51 -20.12
C PHE A 195 8.49 -13.93 -19.83
N CYS A 196 9.36 -14.74 -19.25
CA CYS A 196 8.99 -16.06 -18.73
C CYS A 196 8.44 -15.90 -17.30
N ALA A 197 7.15 -16.18 -17.10
CA ALA A 197 6.50 -16.02 -15.79
C ALA A 197 6.97 -17.08 -14.77
N GLN A 198 7.42 -18.26 -15.22
CA GLN A 198 7.95 -19.29 -14.34
C GLN A 198 9.39 -19.01 -13.87
N CYS A 199 10.24 -18.50 -14.76
CA CYS A 199 11.64 -18.21 -14.47
C CYS A 199 11.85 -16.77 -13.94
N ASN A 200 10.86 -15.89 -14.12
CA ASN A 200 10.92 -14.46 -13.85
C ASN A 200 12.14 -13.77 -14.48
N VAL A 201 12.33 -13.98 -15.79
CA VAL A 201 13.42 -13.43 -16.62
C VAL A 201 12.87 -13.01 -17.99
N SER A 202 13.68 -12.33 -18.80
CA SER A 202 13.36 -12.06 -20.21
C SER A 202 12.96 -13.34 -20.95
N TRP A 203 12.01 -13.22 -21.89
CA TRP A 203 11.48 -14.37 -22.61
C TRP A 203 12.58 -15.13 -23.35
N HIS A 204 12.69 -16.43 -23.10
CA HIS A 204 13.70 -17.32 -23.66
C HIS A 204 13.09 -18.31 -24.67
N ASP A 205 12.77 -17.79 -25.87
CA ASP A 205 12.24 -18.60 -26.96
C ASP A 205 13.21 -19.74 -27.36
N GLY A 206 12.67 -20.89 -27.75
CA GLY A 206 13.49 -22.05 -28.16
C GLY A 206 14.24 -22.77 -27.03
N MET A 207 14.01 -22.38 -25.78
CA MET A 207 14.57 -23.03 -24.59
C MET A 207 13.48 -23.28 -23.54
N GLU A 208 13.32 -24.53 -23.13
CA GLU A 208 12.42 -24.90 -22.04
C GLU A 208 12.95 -24.36 -20.71
N CYS A 209 12.04 -24.04 -19.77
CA CYS A 209 12.41 -23.53 -18.44
C CYS A 209 13.44 -24.42 -17.72
N VAL A 210 13.33 -25.74 -17.89
CA VAL A 210 14.25 -26.73 -17.29
C VAL A 210 15.66 -26.60 -17.87
N GLU A 211 15.78 -26.36 -19.18
CA GLU A 211 17.08 -26.12 -19.84
C GLU A 211 17.67 -24.79 -19.37
N PHE A 212 16.86 -23.73 -19.30
CA PHE A 212 17.29 -22.40 -18.86
C PHE A 212 17.79 -22.40 -17.41
N GLN A 213 17.09 -23.09 -16.51
CA GLN A 213 17.52 -23.25 -15.13
C GLN A 213 18.77 -24.14 -14.99
N GLY A 214 19.13 -24.92 -16.01
CA GLY A 214 20.40 -25.66 -16.05
C GLY A 214 21.62 -24.76 -16.33
N LEU A 215 21.43 -23.55 -16.87
CA LEU A 215 22.52 -22.63 -17.22
C LEU A 215 23.21 -22.04 -15.99
N SER A 216 24.50 -21.73 -16.12
CA SER A 216 25.25 -21.02 -15.10
C SER A 216 24.81 -19.55 -15.00
N LYS A 217 25.07 -18.90 -13.84
CA LYS A 217 24.57 -17.54 -13.56
C LYS A 217 24.95 -16.51 -14.63
N GLY A 218 26.19 -16.55 -15.14
CA GLY A 218 26.64 -15.63 -16.19
C GLY A 218 25.98 -15.86 -17.56
N GLU A 219 25.46 -17.05 -17.81
CA GLU A 219 24.78 -17.40 -19.07
C GLU A 219 23.29 -17.05 -19.03
N ARG A 220 22.67 -17.03 -17.83
CA ARG A 220 21.28 -16.59 -17.64
C ARG A 220 21.12 -15.08 -17.74
N GLU A 221 22.18 -14.33 -17.44
CA GLU A 221 22.21 -12.86 -17.50
C GLU A 221 22.58 -12.34 -18.89
N SER A 222 23.07 -13.20 -19.78
CA SER A 222 23.38 -12.84 -21.17
C SER A 222 22.08 -12.64 -21.94
N GLU A 223 21.95 -11.46 -22.55
CA GLU A 223 20.84 -11.08 -23.45
C GLU A 223 20.88 -11.88 -24.78
N ASP A 224 21.87 -12.75 -24.97
CA ASP A 224 22.19 -13.41 -26.23
C ASP A 224 21.39 -14.70 -26.45
N LEU A 225 20.10 -14.69 -26.11
CA LEU A 225 19.17 -15.78 -26.45
C LEU A 225 19.13 -16.01 -27.97
N MET A 226 19.27 -14.94 -28.76
CA MET A 226 19.44 -15.02 -30.21
C MET A 226 20.69 -15.81 -30.61
N ALA A 227 21.80 -15.66 -29.88
CA ALA A 227 23.02 -16.42 -30.13
C ALA A 227 22.83 -17.91 -29.82
N MET A 228 22.07 -18.23 -28.77
CA MET A 228 21.75 -19.62 -28.42
C MET A 228 20.88 -20.31 -29.48
N GLU A 229 19.85 -19.63 -29.98
CA GLU A 229 18.98 -20.17 -31.04
C GLU A 229 19.76 -20.39 -32.34
N LEU A 230 20.55 -19.39 -32.73
CA LEU A 230 21.39 -19.48 -33.93
C LEU A 230 22.40 -20.62 -33.81
N ALA A 231 23.00 -20.81 -32.63
CA ALA A 231 23.90 -21.91 -32.34
C ALA A 231 23.21 -23.28 -32.43
N LYS A 232 21.98 -23.44 -31.91
CA LYS A 232 21.20 -24.69 -32.07
C LYS A 232 20.95 -24.98 -33.55
N LYS A 233 20.45 -23.99 -34.31
CA LYS A 233 20.16 -24.11 -35.74
C LYS A 233 21.39 -24.48 -36.58
N LYS A 234 22.53 -23.87 -36.26
CA LYS A 234 23.81 -24.09 -36.94
C LYS A 234 24.62 -25.26 -36.38
N LYS A 235 24.12 -25.93 -35.33
CA LYS A 235 24.81 -27.02 -34.61
C LYS A 235 26.20 -26.62 -34.11
N TRP A 236 26.37 -25.36 -33.73
CA TRP A 236 27.58 -24.89 -33.11
C TRP A 236 27.75 -25.53 -31.75
N ARG A 237 29.01 -25.78 -31.38
CA ARG A 237 29.35 -26.35 -30.07
C ARG A 237 29.93 -25.27 -29.20
N ARG A 238 29.90 -25.49 -27.89
CA ARG A 238 30.58 -24.62 -26.93
C ARG A 238 32.02 -25.09 -26.78
N CYS A 239 32.96 -24.16 -26.77
CA CYS A 239 34.33 -24.47 -26.36
C CYS A 239 34.35 -24.91 -24.89
N PRO A 240 34.97 -26.06 -24.53
CA PRO A 240 35.04 -26.51 -23.15
C PRO A 240 35.72 -25.53 -22.20
N ASN A 241 36.69 -24.75 -22.71
CA ASN A 241 37.53 -23.84 -21.93
C ASN A 241 36.91 -22.44 -21.77
N CYS A 242 36.58 -21.77 -22.88
CA CYS A 242 36.11 -20.38 -22.86
C CYS A 242 34.59 -20.22 -22.99
N LYS A 243 33.84 -21.30 -23.23
CA LYS A 243 32.36 -21.33 -23.32
C LYS A 243 31.74 -20.48 -24.44
N PHE A 244 32.52 -19.93 -25.37
CA PHE A 244 32.00 -19.33 -26.61
C PHE A 244 31.45 -20.39 -27.57
N TYR A 245 30.47 -19.99 -28.39
CA TYR A 245 30.01 -20.80 -29.51
C TYR A 245 31.06 -20.83 -30.60
N VAL A 246 31.28 -22.04 -31.12
CA VAL A 246 32.28 -22.29 -32.14
C VAL A 246 31.72 -23.13 -33.28
N GLU A 247 32.13 -22.78 -34.49
CA GLU A 247 31.81 -23.50 -35.74
C GLU A 247 33.04 -24.31 -36.13
N LYS A 248 32.77 -25.52 -36.61
CA LYS A 248 33.82 -26.38 -37.14
C LYS A 248 33.83 -26.19 -38.65
N ASP A 249 34.94 -25.70 -39.18
CA ASP A 249 35.12 -25.59 -40.62
C ASP A 249 35.44 -26.97 -41.24
N GLU A 250 35.06 -27.20 -42.49
CA GLU A 250 35.28 -28.45 -43.22
C GLU A 250 36.76 -28.56 -43.64
N GLY A 251 37.66 -28.78 -42.67
CA GLY A 251 39.09 -28.95 -42.93
C GLY A 251 39.93 -29.03 -41.67
N CYS A 252 40.45 -30.23 -41.36
CA CYS A 252 41.25 -30.56 -40.17
C CYS A 252 40.57 -30.29 -38.80
N VAL A 253 41.01 -31.00 -37.76
CA VAL A 253 40.40 -30.92 -36.41
C VAL A 253 40.80 -29.68 -35.61
N ASP A 254 41.69 -28.86 -36.16
CA ASP A 254 42.42 -27.81 -35.43
C ASP A 254 41.92 -26.38 -35.73
N PHE A 255 41.03 -26.19 -36.71
CA PHE A 255 40.45 -24.88 -37.04
C PHE A 255 39.04 -24.76 -36.44
N ILE A 256 38.96 -24.07 -35.31
CA ILE A 256 37.73 -23.78 -34.59
C ILE A 256 37.61 -22.26 -34.51
N SER A 257 36.55 -21.70 -35.08
CA SER A 257 36.31 -20.26 -35.11
C SER A 257 35.30 -19.87 -34.04
N ALA A 258 35.62 -18.84 -33.25
CA ALA A 258 34.69 -18.23 -32.31
C ALA A 258 33.67 -17.37 -33.07
N ILE A 259 32.43 -17.37 -32.57
CA ILE A 259 31.32 -16.73 -33.25
C ILE A 259 30.66 -15.74 -32.32
N ASP A 260 30.44 -14.56 -32.86
CA ASP A 260 29.63 -13.51 -32.25
C ASP A 260 28.32 -13.35 -33.03
N VAL A 261 27.25 -12.99 -32.34
CA VAL A 261 25.93 -12.77 -32.96
C VAL A 261 25.49 -11.35 -32.67
N ASP A 262 25.26 -10.58 -33.72
CA ASP A 262 24.86 -9.19 -33.58
C ASP A 262 23.39 -9.03 -33.17
N GLN A 263 23.01 -7.78 -32.92
CA GLN A 263 21.66 -7.38 -32.50
C GLN A 263 20.57 -7.70 -33.55
N ASN A 264 20.97 -8.01 -34.79
CA ASN A 264 20.08 -8.39 -35.89
C ASN A 264 20.05 -9.91 -36.12
N GLY A 265 20.72 -10.70 -35.26
CA GLY A 265 20.81 -12.15 -35.39
C GLY A 265 21.74 -12.61 -36.51
N GLN A 266 22.60 -11.74 -37.04
CA GLN A 266 23.65 -12.15 -37.98
C GLN A 266 24.89 -12.61 -37.23
N SER A 267 25.45 -13.73 -37.70
CA SER A 267 26.65 -14.31 -37.13
C SER A 267 27.91 -13.78 -37.80
N HIS A 268 28.86 -13.34 -36.99
CA HIS A 268 30.17 -12.89 -37.44
C HIS A 268 31.23 -13.82 -36.87
N ILE A 269 32.14 -14.26 -37.74
CA ILE A 269 33.34 -14.96 -37.30
C ILE A 269 34.23 -13.91 -36.65
N MET A 270 34.58 -14.11 -35.38
CA MET A 270 35.60 -13.30 -34.74
C MET A 270 36.94 -13.68 -35.37
N ASP A 271 37.62 -12.72 -36.02
CA ASP A 271 38.94 -12.94 -36.59
C ASP A 271 39.85 -13.57 -35.54
N ALA A 272 40.41 -14.73 -35.86
CA ALA A 272 41.29 -15.47 -34.97
C ALA A 272 42.48 -14.57 -34.60
N ILE A 273 42.50 -14.07 -33.37
CA ILE A 273 43.71 -13.51 -32.76
C ILE A 273 44.64 -14.70 -32.52
N ASP A 274 45.45 -14.97 -33.52
CA ASP A 274 46.72 -15.69 -33.45
C ASP A 274 46.72 -16.92 -32.53
N GLY A 275 46.11 -18.02 -32.99
CA GLY A 275 46.57 -19.41 -32.80
C GLY A 275 47.10 -19.85 -31.42
N ARG A 276 46.66 -19.27 -30.30
CA ARG A 276 47.11 -19.65 -28.95
C ARG A 276 45.97 -19.88 -27.97
N TYR A 277 44.93 -20.59 -28.38
CA TYR A 277 44.02 -21.20 -27.41
C TYR A 277 43.68 -22.64 -27.80
N LEU A 278 44.67 -23.50 -27.54
CA LEU A 278 44.58 -24.80 -26.84
C LEU A 278 43.75 -25.94 -27.46
N LEU A 279 44.47 -26.99 -27.87
CA LEU A 279 44.27 -28.34 -27.33
C LEU A 279 44.63 -28.37 -25.83
#